data_AF-A0AAW4H7B4-F1
#
_entry.id   AF-A0AAW4H7B4-F1
#
_cell.length_a   1.000
_cell.length_b   1.000
_cell.length_c   1.000
_cell.angle_alpha   90.00
_cell.angle_beta   90.00
_cell.angle_gamma   90.00
#
_symmetry.space_group_name_H-M   'P 1'
#
loop_
_entity.id
_entity.type
_entity.pdbx_description
1 polymer ?
#
loop_
_entity_poly.entity_id
_entity_poly.type
_entity_poly.pdbx_seq_one_letter_code
_entity_poly.pdbx_strand_id
1 'polypeptide(L)'
;MDRPMKARFLLLLLVLTGCSDIVQSHYDNYQQAKADQLFERGWLPDVLPVSTTQIEVANDLDNNTSQGSFLIAEKEMGQFLSQLQPLETANQYRFESDNSVWIFTLNEAGKVSYQLSEYRSEMK
;
A
#
# COMPACT_ATOMS: atom_id res chain seq x y z
N MET A 1 -40.37 21.18 49.22
CA MET A 1 -39.10 20.89 49.95
C MET A 1 -38.25 20.11 48.99
N ASP A 2 -37.50 20.87 48.22
CA ASP A 2 -37.16 20.55 46.85
C ASP A 2 -35.73 20.02 46.82
N ARG A 3 -35.58 18.94 46.07
CA ARG A 3 -34.44 18.01 46.12
C ARG A 3 -33.16 18.70 45.62
N PRO A 4 -32.00 18.53 46.28
CA PRO A 4 -30.78 19.25 45.92
C PRO A 4 -30.26 18.81 44.55
N MET A 5 -30.10 19.80 43.66
CA MET A 5 -29.51 19.65 42.33
C MET A 5 -28.00 19.38 42.49
N LYS A 6 -27.65 18.11 42.67
CA LYS A 6 -26.26 17.65 42.70
C LYS A 6 -25.65 17.87 41.32
N ALA A 7 -24.70 18.79 41.26
CA ALA A 7 -23.79 18.99 40.15
C ALA A 7 -23.28 17.62 39.64
N ARG A 8 -23.68 17.29 38.41
CA ARG A 8 -23.24 16.14 37.64
C ARG A 8 -23.30 16.58 36.19
N PHE A 9 -22.31 16.41 35.34
CA PHE A 9 -20.94 15.94 35.40
C PHE A 9 -20.46 16.34 33.99
N LEU A 10 -19.28 16.94 33.85
CA LEU A 10 -18.66 17.27 32.56
C LEU A 10 -18.84 16.07 31.61
N LEU A 11 -19.70 16.21 30.59
CA LEU A 11 -19.98 15.11 29.66
C LEU A 11 -19.29 15.39 28.33
N LEU A 12 -18.24 14.60 28.11
CA LEU A 12 -17.73 14.16 26.81
C LEU A 12 -17.05 15.23 25.93
N LEU A 13 -15.79 15.53 26.23
CA LEU A 13 -14.77 15.60 25.20
C LEU A 13 -14.40 14.15 24.83
N LEU A 14 -15.21 13.50 24.00
CA LEU A 14 -14.86 12.21 23.44
C LEU A 14 -13.79 12.47 22.37
N VAL A 15 -12.56 12.11 22.73
CA VAL A 15 -11.36 12.23 21.92
C VAL A 15 -11.59 11.50 20.59
N LEU A 16 -11.69 12.27 19.50
CA LEU A 16 -11.61 11.78 18.12
C LEU A 16 -10.16 11.38 17.83
N THR A 17 -9.71 10.26 18.37
CA THR A 17 -8.57 9.53 17.79
C THR A 17 -9.18 8.43 16.94
N GLY A 18 -9.49 8.75 15.68
CA GLY A 18 -9.63 7.71 14.67
C GLY A 18 -8.28 6.96 14.64
N CYS A 19 -8.27 5.70 15.04
CA CYS A 19 -7.15 4.86 14.68
C CYS A 19 -7.19 4.80 13.16
N SER A 20 -6.14 5.31 12.50
CA SER A 20 -5.99 5.04 11.07
C SER A 20 -5.87 3.53 10.94
N ASP A 21 -6.75 2.92 10.14
CA ASP A 21 -6.79 1.48 9.93
C ASP A 21 -5.65 1.08 8.96
N ILE A 22 -4.41 1.22 9.44
CA ILE A 22 -3.23 0.73 8.76
C ILE A 22 -3.11 -0.77 9.02
N VAL A 23 -3.35 -1.56 7.98
CA VAL A 23 -3.15 -3.01 7.99
C VAL A 23 -1.76 -3.32 7.46
N GLN A 24 -0.89 -3.81 8.36
CA GLN A 24 0.43 -4.31 8.00
C GLN A 24 0.41 -5.83 7.82
N SER A 25 1.08 -6.33 6.79
CA SER A 25 1.17 -7.75 6.49
C SER A 25 2.54 -8.12 5.93
N HIS A 26 2.95 -9.35 6.16
CA HIS A 26 4.19 -9.91 5.64
C HIS A 26 3.91 -11.28 5.01
N TYR A 27 4.55 -11.52 3.86
CA TYR A 27 4.43 -12.77 3.12
C TYR A 27 5.81 -13.22 2.65
N ASP A 28 6.09 -14.50 2.79
CA ASP A 28 7.36 -15.09 2.34
C ASP A 28 7.48 -15.02 0.81
N ASN A 29 6.36 -15.17 0.10
CA ASN A 29 6.33 -15.28 -1.36
C ASN A 29 5.01 -14.82 -1.98
N TYR A 30 5.06 -14.64 -3.30
CA TYR A 30 3.92 -14.26 -4.15
C TYR A 30 2.66 -15.11 -3.93
N GLN A 31 2.78 -16.43 -3.73
CA GLN A 31 1.62 -17.31 -3.60
C GLN A 31 0.84 -17.07 -2.31
N GLN A 32 1.53 -16.76 -1.21
CA GLN A 32 0.88 -16.37 0.05
C GLN A 32 0.15 -15.02 -0.10
N ALA A 33 0.82 -14.02 -0.69
CA ALA A 33 0.20 -12.71 -0.96
C ALA A 33 -1.03 -12.84 -1.88
N LYS A 34 -0.98 -13.75 -2.85
CA LYS A 34 -2.10 -14.06 -3.74
C LYS A 34 -3.24 -14.78 -3.01
N ALA A 35 -2.94 -15.72 -2.12
CA ALA A 35 -3.95 -16.41 -1.33
C ALA A 35 -4.75 -15.43 -0.43
N ASP A 36 -4.07 -14.38 0.07
CA ASP A 36 -4.67 -13.30 0.87
C ASP A 36 -5.24 -12.15 0.02
N GLN A 37 -5.33 -12.37 -1.29
CA GLN A 37 -6.02 -11.51 -2.25
C GLN A 37 -5.44 -10.09 -2.39
N LEU A 38 -4.13 -9.90 -2.18
CA LEU A 38 -3.50 -8.58 -2.29
C LEU A 38 -3.64 -7.97 -3.69
N PHE A 39 -3.69 -8.82 -4.71
CA PHE A 39 -3.81 -8.42 -6.11
C PHE A 39 -5.25 -8.08 -6.47
N GLU A 40 -6.22 -8.95 -6.14
CA GLU A 40 -7.64 -8.66 -6.40
C GLU A 40 -8.14 -7.43 -5.63
N ARG A 41 -7.53 -7.13 -4.47
CA ARG A 41 -7.85 -5.94 -3.66
C ARG A 41 -7.13 -4.68 -4.13
N GLY A 42 -6.30 -4.78 -5.18
CA GLY A 42 -5.61 -3.66 -5.80
C GLY A 42 -4.45 -3.09 -4.98
N TRP A 43 -3.98 -3.80 -3.96
CA TRP A 43 -2.86 -3.36 -3.11
C TRP A 43 -1.51 -3.62 -3.77
N LEU A 44 -1.39 -4.75 -4.48
CA LEU A 44 -0.24 -5.09 -5.33
C LEU A 44 -0.69 -5.26 -6.79
N PRO A 45 0.16 -4.91 -7.77
CA PRO A 45 -0.15 -5.13 -9.17
C PRO A 45 0.31 -6.52 -9.66
N ASP A 46 -0.38 -7.06 -10.65
CA ASP A 46 -0.08 -8.38 -11.24
C ASP A 46 1.23 -8.42 -12.07
N VAL A 47 1.88 -7.28 -12.30
CA VAL A 47 3.17 -7.19 -13.02
C VAL A 47 4.34 -7.79 -12.23
N LEU A 48 4.15 -8.07 -10.93
CA LEU A 48 5.18 -8.68 -10.09
C LEU A 48 5.52 -10.11 -10.58
N PRO A 49 6.82 -10.45 -10.73
CA PRO A 49 7.22 -11.81 -11.04
C PRO A 49 6.71 -12.81 -9.99
N VAL A 50 6.27 -13.99 -10.42
CA VAL A 50 5.75 -15.03 -9.49
C VAL A 50 6.81 -15.56 -8.50
N SER A 51 8.09 -15.29 -8.76
CA SER A 51 9.23 -15.60 -7.89
C SER A 51 9.46 -14.56 -6.79
N THR A 52 8.66 -13.49 -6.74
CA THR A 52 8.80 -12.40 -5.76
C THR A 52 8.69 -12.94 -4.33
N THR A 53 9.57 -12.47 -3.44
CA THR A 53 9.68 -12.91 -2.05
C THR A 53 9.79 -11.75 -1.08
N GLN A 54 9.71 -12.04 0.22
CA GLN A 54 9.87 -11.08 1.32
C GLN A 54 8.97 -9.84 1.12
N ILE A 55 7.69 -10.10 0.88
CA ILE A 55 6.71 -9.07 0.59
C ILE A 55 6.24 -8.47 1.91
N GLU A 56 6.44 -7.17 2.07
CA GLU A 56 5.95 -6.36 3.18
C GLU A 56 4.97 -5.34 2.63
N VAL A 57 3.78 -5.25 3.23
CA VAL A 57 2.75 -4.32 2.80
C VAL A 57 2.15 -3.59 4.01
N ALA A 58 1.95 -2.28 3.87
CA ALA A 58 1.16 -1.45 4.75
C ALA A 58 0.05 -0.78 3.93
N ASN A 59 -1.20 -1.03 4.29
CA ASN A 59 -2.37 -0.50 3.59
C ASN A 59 -3.14 0.42 4.52
N ASP A 60 -3.35 1.65 4.09
CA ASP A 60 -4.21 2.61 4.78
C ASP A 60 -5.60 2.53 4.14
N LEU A 61 -6.54 1.91 4.88
CA LEU A 61 -7.91 1.70 4.40
C LEU A 61 -8.70 3.00 4.29
N ASP A 62 -8.38 4.01 5.10
CA ASP A 62 -9.07 5.29 5.12
C ASP A 62 -8.72 6.12 3.88
N ASN A 63 -7.44 6.08 3.48
CA ASN A 63 -6.93 6.84 2.34
C ASN A 63 -6.91 6.05 1.03
N ASN A 64 -7.28 4.76 1.07
CA ASN A 64 -7.14 3.82 -0.04
C ASN A 64 -5.73 3.84 -0.66
N THR A 65 -4.71 3.82 0.19
CA THR A 65 -3.30 3.77 -0.25
C THR A 65 -2.63 2.50 0.22
N SER A 66 -1.60 2.07 -0.52
CA SER A 66 -0.78 0.93 -0.17
C SER A 66 0.69 1.29 -0.40
N GLN A 67 1.56 0.81 0.46
CA GLN A 67 3.00 0.94 0.28
C GLN A 67 3.69 -0.30 0.84
N GLY A 68 4.89 -0.56 0.37
CA GLY A 68 5.57 -1.76 0.81
C GLY A 68 6.89 -2.00 0.10
N SER A 69 7.40 -3.21 0.27
CA SER A 69 8.60 -3.65 -0.43
C SER A 69 8.59 -5.14 -0.68
N PHE A 70 9.41 -5.58 -1.63
CA PHE A 70 9.59 -6.98 -1.96
C PHE A 70 10.96 -7.21 -2.61
N LEU A 71 11.39 -8.46 -2.69
CA LEU A 71 12.60 -8.87 -3.41
C LEU A 71 12.23 -9.49 -4.75
N ILE A 72 12.85 -8.99 -5.81
CA ILE A 72 12.85 -9.62 -7.14
C ILE A 72 14.22 -10.27 -7.38
N ALA A 73 14.21 -11.51 -7.87
CA ALA A 73 15.44 -12.20 -8.24
C ALA A 73 16.17 -11.43 -9.36
N GLU A 74 17.49 -11.28 -9.24
CA GLU A 74 18.32 -10.49 -10.17
C GLU A 74 18.09 -10.86 -11.65
N LYS A 75 17.97 -12.17 -11.93
CA LYS A 75 17.70 -12.71 -13.28
C LYS A 75 16.35 -12.27 -13.89
N GLU A 76 15.38 -11.89 -13.07
CA GLU A 76 14.03 -11.47 -13.49
C GLU A 76 13.87 -9.94 -13.46
N MET A 77 14.82 -9.21 -12.87
CA MET A 77 14.78 -7.75 -12.77
C MET A 77 14.65 -7.10 -14.16
N GLY A 78 15.44 -7.51 -15.14
CA GLY A 78 15.37 -6.95 -16.49
C GLY A 78 13.99 -7.12 -17.14
N GLN A 79 13.38 -8.29 -16.98
CA GLN A 79 12.03 -8.56 -17.49
C GLN A 79 10.97 -7.76 -16.73
N PHE A 80 11.08 -7.65 -15.41
CA PHE A 80 10.20 -6.81 -14.60
C PHE A 80 10.25 -5.35 -15.07
N LEU A 81 11.44 -4.75 -15.18
CA LEU A 81 11.59 -3.36 -15.60
C LEU A 81 11.12 -3.09 -17.03
N SER A 82 11.22 -4.08 -17.93
CA SER A 82 10.74 -3.93 -19.32
C SER A 82 9.23 -3.71 -19.44
N GLN A 83 8.47 -4.00 -18.37
CA GLN A 83 7.02 -3.82 -18.30
C GLN A 83 6.63 -2.48 -17.64
N LEU A 84 7.60 -1.67 -17.21
CA LEU A 84 7.37 -0.42 -16.49
C LEU A 84 7.81 0.79 -17.32
N GLN A 85 7.21 1.94 -17.05
CA GLN A 85 7.64 3.21 -17.62
C GLN A 85 8.70 3.85 -16.70
N PRO A 86 9.93 4.13 -17.16
CA PRO A 86 10.91 4.86 -16.35
C PRO A 86 10.46 6.30 -16.10
N LEU A 87 10.76 6.83 -14.91
CA LEU A 87 10.53 8.23 -14.54
C LEU A 87 11.81 9.06 -14.65
N GLU A 88 11.68 10.39 -14.57
CA GLU A 88 12.83 11.32 -14.58
C GLU A 88 13.72 11.13 -13.35
N THR A 89 13.14 10.72 -12.22
CA THR A 89 13.89 10.39 -11.02
C THR A 89 14.56 9.04 -11.21
N ALA A 90 15.88 9.01 -11.02
CA ALA A 90 16.67 7.79 -11.16
C ALA A 90 16.10 6.65 -10.30
N ASN A 91 16.14 5.43 -10.85
CA ASN A 91 15.67 4.20 -10.20
C ASN A 91 14.17 4.18 -9.88
N GLN A 92 13.38 5.13 -10.37
CA GLN A 92 11.94 5.12 -10.24
C GLN A 92 11.25 4.73 -11.53
N TYR A 93 10.23 3.89 -11.38
CA TYR A 93 9.45 3.33 -12.48
C TYR A 93 7.98 3.39 -12.14
N ARG A 94 7.16 3.57 -13.16
CA ARG A 94 5.73 3.72 -13.07
C ARG A 94 5.05 2.54 -13.73
N PHE A 95 4.04 2.01 -13.06
CA PHE A 95 3.13 1.03 -13.61
C PHE A 95 1.70 1.50 -13.42
N GLU A 96 0.90 1.36 -14.46
CA GLU A 96 -0.53 1.65 -14.44
C GLU A 96 -1.30 0.40 -14.81
N SER A 97 -2.33 0.13 -14.03
CA SER A 97 -3.36 -0.83 -14.39
C SER A 97 -4.69 -0.31 -13.88
N ASP A 98 -5.71 -0.37 -14.73
CA ASP A 98 -7.05 0.13 -14.44
C ASP A 98 -7.03 1.59 -13.96
N ASN A 99 -7.37 1.85 -12.69
CA ASN A 99 -7.40 3.19 -12.09
C ASN A 99 -6.29 3.38 -11.03
N SER A 100 -5.28 2.52 -11.02
CA SER A 100 -4.24 2.49 -10.01
C SER A 100 -2.87 2.77 -10.62
N VAL A 101 -2.08 3.57 -9.92
CA VAL A 101 -0.70 3.89 -10.28
C VAL A 101 0.23 3.41 -9.18
N TRP A 102 1.18 2.55 -9.54
CA TRP A 102 2.26 2.13 -8.64
C TRP A 102 3.55 2.81 -9.07
N ILE A 103 4.21 3.46 -8.11
CA ILE A 103 5.56 3.96 -8.27
C ILE A 103 6.50 3.00 -7.57
N PHE A 104 7.35 2.34 -8.36
CA PHE A 104 8.40 1.46 -7.89
C PHE A 104 9.71 2.24 -7.75
N THR A 105 10.43 2.01 -6.66
CA THR A 105 11.79 2.51 -6.45
C THR A 105 12.72 1.32 -6.26
N LEU A 106 13.71 1.19 -7.14
CA LEU A 106 14.74 0.16 -7.03
C LEU A 106 15.75 0.56 -5.96
N ASN A 107 16.00 -0.37 -5.05
CA ASN A 107 17.04 -0.27 -4.02
C ASN A 107 18.13 -1.32 -4.29
N GLU A 108 19.04 -1.48 -3.34
CA GLU A 108 20.13 -2.43 -3.41
C GLU A 108 19.63 -3.89 -3.36
N ALA A 109 20.45 -4.81 -3.89
CA ALA A 109 20.25 -6.26 -3.80
C ALA A 109 18.88 -6.79 -4.29
N GLY A 110 18.28 -6.14 -5.29
CA GLY A 110 17.00 -6.56 -5.88
C GLY A 110 15.78 -6.19 -5.03
N LYS A 111 15.95 -5.43 -3.94
CA LYS A 111 14.84 -4.90 -3.15
C LYS A 111 14.16 -3.77 -3.90
N VAL A 112 12.85 -3.86 -4.05
CA VAL A 112 12.02 -2.85 -4.67
C VAL A 112 11.01 -2.37 -3.65
N SER A 113 10.94 -1.07 -3.44
CA SER A 113 9.87 -0.44 -2.67
C SER A 113 8.80 0.06 -3.61
N TYR A 114 7.56 0.13 -3.16
CA TYR A 114 6.48 0.70 -3.95
C TYR A 114 5.58 1.60 -3.12
N GLN A 115 4.92 2.51 -3.82
CA GLN A 115 3.79 3.26 -3.32
C GLN A 115 2.67 3.22 -4.36
N LEU A 116 1.47 2.83 -3.91
CA LEU A 116 0.23 2.92 -4.65
C LEU A 116 -0.39 4.29 -4.39
N SER A 117 -0.80 4.93 -5.48
CA SER A 117 -1.70 6.07 -5.48
C SER A 117 -2.84 5.81 -6.47
N GLU A 118 -4.06 6.22 -6.13
CA GLU A 118 -5.15 6.24 -7.10
C GLU A 118 -4.83 7.19 -8.25
N TYR A 119 -5.15 6.78 -9.48
CA TYR A 119 -5.26 7.70 -10.58
C TYR A 119 -6.56 8.51 -10.40
N ARG A 120 -6.46 9.73 -9.87
CA ARG A 120 -7.53 10.70 -10.07
C ARG A 120 -7.47 11.17 -11.52
N SER A 121 -8.31 10.58 -12.37
CA SER A 121 -8.74 11.27 -13.58
C SER A 121 -9.40 12.56 -13.12
N GLU A 122 -8.69 13.68 -13.19
CA GLU A 122 -9.33 14.98 -13.09
C GLU A 122 -10.46 14.99 -14.12
N MET A 123 -11.68 15.25 -13.64
CA MET A 123 -12.86 15.37 -14.47
C MET A 123 -12.55 16.40 -15.57
N LYS A 124 -12.74 15.99 -16.82
CA LYS A 124 -12.80 16.93 -17.93
C LYS A 124 -14.19 17.59 -17.98
#